data_AF-A0A924UWQ3-F1
#
_entry.id   AF-A0A924UWQ3-F1
#
_cell.length_a   1.000
_cell.length_b   1.000
_cell.length_c   1.000
_cell.angle_alpha   90.00
_cell.angle_beta   90.00
_cell.angle_gamma   90.00
#
_symmetry.space_group_name_H-M   'P 1'
#
loop_
_entity.id
_entity.type
_entity.pdbx_description
1 polymer ?
#
loop_
_entity_poly.entity_id
_entity_poly.type
_entity_poly.pdbx_seq_one_letter_code
_entity_poly.pdbx_strand_id
1 'polypeptide(L)'
;MNKVSVVAIILAAGSFSSCVTKKKYRELESRNKNIMSDMGAASAKLIECDREKIEALTRLRAMEEQNVYLKKNSDDLINNVGNLTTLTSKGASNLEKSLESIKEKDVRITRLQDALTKKDSVTLAIVTSLKSSLGNVNDQDIEINVEKGVVFVSIADKLLFQSGSYTVQDAAKTVLGKVATVVKAKPDFEIMVEGHTDNVPVSKGSLLLDNWDLSVKRATAIVRVLQNEF
;
A
#
# COMPACT_ATOMS: atom_id res chain seq x y z
N MET A 1 128.23 60.56 41.14
CA MET A 1 127.91 61.72 42.01
C MET A 1 127.42 62.82 41.07
N ASN A 2 126.23 63.43 41.12
CA ASN A 2 125.20 63.69 42.15
C ASN A 2 123.81 63.65 41.47
N LYS A 3 122.74 63.05 42.01
CA LYS A 3 121.95 63.37 43.22
C LYS A 3 121.35 64.79 43.15
N VAL A 4 120.11 65.10 43.52
CA VAL A 4 118.94 64.43 44.11
C VAL A 4 117.92 65.58 44.15
N SER A 5 116.65 65.31 43.82
CA SER A 5 115.46 65.80 44.55
C SER A 5 114.22 65.50 43.69
N VAL A 6 113.45 64.45 44.00
CA VAL A 6 112.51 64.38 45.14
C VAL A 6 111.28 65.26 44.88
N VAL A 7 110.21 64.56 44.51
CA VAL A 7 108.90 64.71 45.14
C VAL A 7 108.28 66.11 45.05
N ALA A 8 107.63 66.35 43.90
CA ALA A 8 106.30 66.95 43.88
C ALA A 8 105.33 66.02 43.12
N ILE A 9 105.46 64.71 43.37
CA ILE A 9 104.33 63.78 43.29
C ILE A 9 103.39 64.20 44.44
N ILE A 10 102.08 64.15 44.20
CA ILE A 10 100.99 64.13 45.20
C ILE A 10 100.37 65.50 45.59
N LEU A 11 99.91 66.33 44.63
CA LEU A 11 98.86 67.32 44.98
C LEU A 11 97.94 67.82 43.85
N ALA A 12 97.94 67.17 42.68
CA ALA A 12 96.88 67.38 41.69
C ALA A 12 96.32 66.07 41.13
N ALA A 13 96.53 64.96 41.85
CA ALA A 13 95.79 63.73 41.66
C ALA A 13 94.58 63.76 42.60
N GLY A 14 93.47 64.29 42.13
CA GLY A 14 92.18 64.17 42.83
C GLY A 14 91.37 65.44 42.85
N SER A 15 90.70 65.74 41.74
CA SER A 15 89.34 66.32 41.69
C SER A 15 88.91 66.59 40.25
N PHE A 16 88.01 65.74 39.73
CA PHE A 16 87.00 66.03 38.71
C PHE A 16 87.41 66.69 37.37
N SER A 17 87.38 65.92 36.29
CA SER A 17 86.59 66.29 35.10
C SER A 17 86.44 65.10 34.15
N SER A 18 85.37 64.33 34.39
CA SER A 18 84.64 63.66 33.33
C SER A 18 84.29 64.71 32.27
N CYS A 19 85.03 64.79 31.17
CA CYS A 19 84.71 65.64 30.02
C CYS A 19 85.01 64.89 28.73
N VAL A 20 84.02 64.11 28.28
CA VAL A 20 83.93 63.68 26.88
C VAL A 20 83.90 64.93 26.00
N THR A 21 84.66 64.95 24.89
CA THR A 21 84.63 66.08 23.94
C THR A 21 83.19 66.35 23.47
N LYS A 22 82.71 67.60 23.55
CA LYS A 22 81.34 68.01 23.20
C LYS A 22 80.84 67.45 21.86
N LYS A 23 81.73 67.23 20.88
CA LYS A 23 81.42 66.61 19.59
C LYS A 23 81.00 65.14 19.70
N LYS A 24 81.77 64.31 20.43
CA LYS A 24 81.45 62.90 20.69
C LYS A 24 80.19 62.74 21.55
N TYR A 25 79.99 63.64 22.52
CA TYR A 25 78.76 63.64 23.33
C TYR A 25 77.51 63.88 22.48
N ARG A 26 77.54 64.91 21.60
CA ARG A 26 76.44 65.18 20.65
C ARG A 26 76.21 64.04 19.65
N GLU A 27 77.27 63.38 19.20
CA GLU A 27 77.15 62.22 18.30
C GLU A 27 76.52 61.01 19.01
N LEU A 28 76.94 60.70 20.23
CA LEU A 28 76.33 59.65 21.06
C LEU A 28 74.87 59.98 21.40
N GLU A 29 74.56 61.23 21.73
CA GLU A 29 73.20 61.70 21.99
C GLU A 29 72.31 61.56 20.75
N SER A 30 72.82 61.94 19.57
CA SER A 30 72.13 61.76 18.30
C SER A 30 71.93 60.29 17.96
N ARG A 31 72.93 59.43 18.17
CA ARG A 31 72.82 57.98 17.93
C ARG A 31 71.83 57.35 18.90
N ASN A 32 71.85 57.75 20.16
CA ASN A 32 70.89 57.28 21.15
C ASN A 32 69.46 57.67 20.76
N LYS A 33 69.26 58.91 20.30
CA LYS A 33 67.97 59.38 19.76
C LYS A 33 67.51 58.58 18.54
N ASN A 34 68.42 58.27 17.62
CA ASN A 34 68.10 57.45 16.44
C ASN A 34 67.76 56.01 16.82
N ILE A 35 68.55 55.38 17.69
CA ILE A 35 68.26 54.01 18.18
C ILE A 35 66.92 53.98 18.92
N MET A 36 66.61 54.98 19.75
CA MET A 36 65.31 55.09 20.40
C MET A 36 64.16 55.24 19.38
N SER A 37 64.36 56.01 18.32
CA SER A 37 63.38 56.16 17.22
C SER A 37 63.19 54.86 16.44
N ASP A 38 64.28 54.18 16.07
CA ASP A 38 64.25 52.91 15.34
C ASP A 38 63.64 51.80 16.18
N MET A 39 63.94 51.76 17.48
CA MET A 39 63.32 50.83 18.44
C MET A 39 61.82 51.09 18.56
N GLY A 40 61.39 52.36 18.62
CA GLY A 40 59.97 52.73 18.59
C GLY A 40 59.27 52.30 17.30
N ALA A 41 59.91 52.50 16.14
CA ALA A 41 59.39 52.10 14.84
C ALA A 41 59.31 50.57 14.68
N ALA A 42 60.33 49.84 15.14
CA ALA A 42 60.33 48.38 15.16
C ALA A 42 59.25 47.82 16.10
N SER A 43 59.09 48.40 17.28
CA SER A 43 58.04 48.03 18.23
C SER A 43 56.64 48.26 17.65
N ALA A 44 56.42 49.37 16.94
CA ALA A 44 55.14 49.66 16.29
C ALA A 44 54.82 48.65 15.17
N LYS A 45 55.81 48.29 14.35
CA LYS A 45 55.65 47.26 13.31
C LYS A 45 55.35 45.88 13.88
N LEU A 46 55.97 45.51 15.00
CA LEU A 46 55.71 44.23 15.66
C LEU A 46 54.26 44.16 16.16
N ILE A 47 53.77 45.24 16.78
CA ILE A 47 52.38 45.34 17.25
C ILE A 47 51.39 45.18 16.08
N GLU A 48 51.67 45.83 14.94
CA GLU A 48 50.82 45.71 13.75
C GLU A 48 50.85 44.29 13.16
N CYS A 49 52.02 43.67 13.07
CA CYS A 49 52.15 42.28 12.61
C CYS A 49 51.42 41.29 13.53
N ASP A 50 51.49 41.48 14.84
CA ASP A 50 50.77 40.64 15.80
C ASP A 50 49.25 40.83 15.67
N ARG A 51 48.80 42.07 15.42
CA ARG A 51 47.39 42.37 15.15
C ARG A 51 46.91 41.67 13.87
N GLU A 52 47.62 41.81 12.75
CA GLU A 52 47.29 41.14 11.49
C GLU A 52 47.27 39.62 11.65
N LYS A 53 48.22 39.05 12.40
CA LYS A 53 48.27 37.62 12.72
C LYS A 53 47.03 37.16 13.51
N ILE A 54 46.60 37.94 14.51
CA ILE A 54 45.39 37.62 15.29
C ILE A 54 44.15 37.66 14.38
N GLU A 55 44.04 38.67 13.51
CA GLU A 55 42.93 38.79 12.56
C GLU A 55 42.91 37.62 11.57
N ALA A 56 44.08 37.23 11.02
CA ALA A 56 44.21 36.09 10.13
C ALA A 56 43.85 34.76 10.81
N LEU A 57 44.31 34.52 12.04
CA LEU A 57 43.96 33.32 12.82
C LEU A 57 42.47 33.27 13.16
N THR A 58 41.86 34.42 13.44
CA THR A 58 40.41 34.49 13.70
C THR A 58 39.61 34.13 12.45
N ARG A 59 40.01 34.65 11.27
CA ARG A 59 39.39 34.28 9.98
C ARG A 59 39.59 32.80 9.65
N LEU A 60 40.77 32.26 9.92
CA LEU A 60 41.05 30.84 9.68
C LEU A 60 40.12 29.94 10.50
N ARG A 61 39.95 30.23 11.80
CA ARG A 61 39.02 29.49 12.66
C ARG A 61 37.58 29.57 12.16
N ALA A 62 37.12 30.76 11.78
CA ALA A 62 35.77 30.93 11.22
C ALA A 62 35.57 30.12 9.92
N MET A 63 36.58 30.07 9.05
CA MET A 63 36.56 29.26 7.83
C MET A 63 36.60 27.75 8.12
N GLU A 64 37.36 27.32 9.12
CA GLU A 64 37.38 25.92 9.57
C GLU A 64 36.01 25.49 10.12
N GLU A 65 35.39 26.33 10.95
CA GLU A 65 34.03 26.10 11.46
C GLU A 65 32.99 26.02 10.34
N GLN A 66 33.08 26.92 9.34
CA GLN A 66 32.21 26.85 8.16
C GLN A 66 32.41 25.56 7.36
N ASN A 67 33.66 25.11 7.18
CA ASN A 67 33.93 23.84 6.49
C ASN A 67 33.35 22.64 7.24
N VAL A 68 33.45 22.62 8.57
CA VAL A 68 32.83 21.57 9.40
C VAL A 68 31.31 21.60 9.26
N TYR A 69 30.70 22.79 9.31
CA TYR A 69 29.26 22.95 9.13
C TYR A 69 28.80 22.49 7.73
N LEU A 70 29.51 22.88 6.67
CA LEU A 70 29.19 22.49 5.30
C LEU A 70 29.33 20.98 5.09
N LYS A 71 30.36 20.35 5.64
CA LYS A 71 30.51 18.88 5.61
C LYS A 71 29.34 18.19 6.30
N LYS A 72 28.98 18.63 7.52
CA LYS A 72 27.84 18.08 8.24
C LYS A 72 26.53 18.23 7.47
N ASN A 73 26.28 19.41 6.90
CA ASN A 73 25.08 19.64 6.10
C ASN A 73 25.05 18.78 4.82
N SER A 74 26.21 18.55 4.20
CA SER A 74 26.33 17.63 3.06
C SER A 74 26.01 16.20 3.46
N ASP A 75 26.51 15.73 4.60
CA ASP A 75 26.25 14.38 5.13
C ASP A 75 24.75 14.21 5.46
N ASP A 76 24.14 15.22 6.09
CA ASP A 76 22.71 15.24 6.39
C ASP A 76 21.87 15.21 5.10
N LEU A 77 22.28 15.94 4.06
CA LEU A 77 21.59 15.93 2.77
C LEU A 77 21.70 14.56 2.08
N ILE A 78 22.88 13.92 2.11
CA ILE A 78 23.08 12.56 1.56
C ILE A 78 22.17 11.56 2.28
N ASN A 79 22.11 11.63 3.61
CA ASN A 79 21.23 10.77 4.41
C ASN A 79 19.76 10.99 4.07
N ASN A 80 19.33 12.24 3.90
CA ASN A 80 17.96 12.57 3.52
C ASN A 80 17.61 12.06 2.12
N VAL A 81 18.52 12.19 1.15
CA VAL A 81 18.33 11.65 -0.21
C VAL A 81 18.27 10.12 -0.19
N GLY A 82 19.11 9.46 0.62
CA GLY A 82 19.06 8.01 0.81
C GLY A 82 17.73 7.55 1.41
N ASN A 83 17.26 8.23 2.46
CA ASN A 83 15.95 7.97 3.07
C ASN A 83 14.81 8.19 2.08
N LEU A 84 14.86 9.26 1.29
CA LEU A 84 13.85 9.52 0.27
C LEU A 84 13.85 8.43 -0.81
N THR A 85 15.03 8.03 -1.29
CA THR A 85 15.16 6.98 -2.31
C THR A 85 14.61 5.64 -1.83
N THR A 86 14.89 5.27 -0.58
CA THR A 86 14.36 4.03 0.02
C THR A 86 12.84 4.10 0.22
N LEU A 87 12.30 5.24 0.65
CA LEU A 87 10.85 5.47 0.76
C LEU A 87 10.17 5.41 -0.61
N THR A 88 10.75 6.03 -1.64
CA THR A 88 10.23 5.99 -3.01
C THR A 88 10.27 4.56 -3.57
N SER A 89 11.36 3.83 -3.38
CA SER A 89 11.48 2.42 -3.81
C SER A 89 10.46 1.53 -3.09
N LYS A 90 10.27 1.71 -1.78
CA LYS A 90 9.25 0.99 -1.00
C LYS A 90 7.84 1.35 -1.44
N GLY A 91 7.60 2.63 -1.76
CA GLY A 91 6.34 3.10 -2.34
C GLY A 91 6.04 2.44 -3.69
N ALA A 92 7.03 2.37 -4.59
CA ALA A 92 6.92 1.70 -5.87
C ALA A 92 6.63 0.20 -5.73
N SER A 93 7.34 -0.51 -4.83
CA SER A 93 7.10 -1.94 -4.58
C SER A 93 5.72 -2.20 -3.97
N ASN A 94 5.25 -1.35 -3.06
CA ASN A 94 3.89 -1.47 -2.52
C ASN A 94 2.84 -1.24 -3.61
N LEU A 95 3.05 -0.25 -4.49
CA LEU A 95 2.16 0.02 -5.61
C LEU A 95 2.13 -1.16 -6.60
N GLU A 96 3.29 -1.75 -6.91
CA GLU A 96 3.39 -2.95 -7.75
C GLU A 96 2.61 -4.13 -7.17
N LYS A 97 2.75 -4.39 -5.87
CA LYS A 97 1.95 -5.43 -5.17
C LYS A 97 0.45 -5.15 -5.22
N SER A 98 0.05 -3.87 -5.04
CA SER A 98 -1.35 -3.48 -5.16
C SER A 98 -1.86 -3.65 -6.59
N LEU A 99 -1.05 -3.31 -7.60
CA LEU A 99 -1.39 -3.48 -9.01
C LEU A 99 -1.59 -4.95 -9.37
N GLU A 100 -0.70 -5.84 -8.90
CA GLU A 100 -0.84 -7.27 -9.13
C GLU A 100 -2.09 -7.83 -8.45
N SER A 101 -2.36 -7.42 -7.20
CA SER A 101 -3.59 -7.84 -6.50
C SER A 101 -4.86 -7.34 -7.20
N ILE A 102 -4.85 -6.14 -7.78
CA ILE A 102 -5.96 -5.61 -8.57
C ILE A 102 -6.14 -6.45 -9.84
N LYS A 103 -5.06 -6.73 -10.57
CA LYS A 103 -5.10 -7.56 -11.79
C LYS A 103 -5.62 -8.96 -11.52
N GLU A 104 -5.21 -9.60 -10.43
CA GLU A 104 -5.75 -10.90 -10.00
C GLU A 104 -7.26 -10.82 -9.71
N LYS A 105 -7.71 -9.76 -9.04
CA LYS A 105 -9.14 -9.54 -8.76
C LYS A 105 -9.93 -9.28 -10.04
N ASP A 106 -9.40 -8.50 -10.97
CA ASP A 106 -10.05 -8.24 -12.26
C ASP A 106 -10.27 -9.53 -13.04
N VAL A 107 -9.24 -10.39 -13.14
CA VAL A 107 -9.37 -11.71 -13.79
C VAL A 107 -10.44 -12.56 -13.11
N ARG A 108 -10.53 -12.52 -11.78
CA ARG A 108 -11.58 -13.24 -11.04
C ARG A 108 -12.97 -12.67 -11.31
N ILE A 109 -13.11 -11.34 -11.36
CA ILE A 109 -14.37 -10.67 -11.67
C ILE A 109 -14.83 -11.03 -13.08
N THR A 110 -13.94 -10.98 -14.09
CA THR A 110 -14.27 -11.36 -15.47
C THR A 110 -14.75 -12.81 -15.54
N ARG A 111 -14.04 -13.75 -14.90
CA ARG A 111 -14.47 -15.16 -14.86
C ARG A 111 -15.82 -15.36 -14.19
N LEU A 112 -16.12 -14.60 -13.13
CA LEU A 112 -17.42 -14.66 -12.47
C LEU A 112 -18.52 -14.07 -13.36
N GLN A 113 -18.26 -12.97 -14.06
CA GLN A 113 -19.19 -12.38 -15.03
C GLN A 113 -19.47 -13.33 -16.20
N ASP A 114 -18.45 -14.00 -16.74
CA ASP A 114 -18.61 -15.00 -17.79
C ASP A 114 -19.44 -16.21 -17.30
N ALA A 115 -19.20 -16.66 -16.06
CA ALA A 115 -20.00 -17.74 -15.46
C ALA A 115 -21.46 -17.33 -15.23
N LEU A 116 -21.71 -16.10 -14.77
CA LEU A 116 -23.05 -15.55 -14.56
C LEU A 116 -23.81 -15.41 -15.87
N THR A 117 -23.20 -14.77 -16.89
CA THR A 117 -23.83 -14.60 -18.21
C THR A 117 -24.14 -15.94 -18.87
N LYS A 118 -23.24 -16.93 -18.73
CA LYS A 118 -23.51 -18.30 -19.18
C LYS A 118 -24.71 -18.90 -18.42
N LYS A 119 -24.75 -18.80 -17.09
CA LYS A 119 -25.88 -19.30 -16.27
C LYS A 119 -27.20 -18.65 -16.68
N ASP A 120 -27.23 -17.34 -16.89
CA ASP A 120 -28.44 -16.61 -17.27
C ASP A 120 -28.91 -16.99 -18.66
N SER A 121 -27.99 -17.11 -19.64
CA SER A 121 -28.33 -17.52 -21.01
C SER A 121 -28.94 -18.93 -21.05
N VAL A 122 -28.42 -19.85 -20.24
CA VAL A 122 -28.92 -21.22 -20.15
C VAL A 122 -30.28 -21.25 -19.45
N THR A 123 -30.45 -20.49 -18.36
CA THR A 123 -31.72 -20.37 -17.64
C THR A 123 -32.81 -19.81 -18.56
N LEU A 124 -32.50 -18.75 -19.32
CA LEU A 124 -33.42 -18.16 -20.28
C LEU A 124 -33.82 -19.16 -21.37
N ALA A 125 -32.86 -19.89 -21.94
CA ALA A 125 -33.14 -20.90 -22.95
C ALA A 125 -34.09 -22.00 -22.44
N ILE A 126 -33.96 -22.42 -21.17
CA ILE A 126 -34.86 -23.39 -20.54
C ILE A 126 -36.26 -22.79 -20.38
N VAL A 127 -36.35 -21.58 -19.86
CA VAL A 127 -37.65 -20.90 -19.64
C VAL A 127 -38.38 -20.73 -20.96
N THR A 128 -37.68 -20.28 -22.01
CA THR A 128 -38.26 -20.18 -23.35
C THR A 128 -38.70 -21.54 -23.87
N SER A 129 -37.87 -22.58 -23.74
CA SER A 129 -38.21 -23.93 -24.21
C SER A 129 -39.41 -24.54 -23.47
N LEU A 130 -39.47 -24.35 -22.16
CA LEU A 130 -40.60 -24.77 -21.31
C LEU A 130 -41.87 -24.00 -21.67
N LYS A 131 -41.81 -22.66 -21.75
CA LYS A 131 -42.97 -21.83 -22.14
C LYS A 131 -43.47 -22.18 -23.54
N SER A 132 -42.58 -22.40 -24.51
CA SER A 132 -42.98 -22.81 -25.87
C SER A 132 -43.60 -24.21 -25.91
N SER A 133 -43.10 -25.15 -25.10
CA SER A 133 -43.64 -26.52 -25.07
C SER A 133 -44.96 -26.61 -24.30
N LEU A 134 -45.08 -25.84 -23.22
CA LEU A 134 -46.19 -25.87 -22.27
C LEU A 134 -47.28 -24.82 -22.54
N GLY A 135 -47.01 -23.77 -23.32
CA GLY A 135 -47.94 -22.65 -23.57
C GLY A 135 -49.25 -23.00 -24.30
N ASN A 136 -49.44 -24.27 -24.69
CA ASN A 136 -50.72 -24.78 -25.18
C ASN A 136 -51.57 -25.45 -24.08
N VAL A 137 -51.09 -25.46 -22.83
CA VAL A 137 -51.83 -25.93 -21.65
C VAL A 137 -52.40 -24.69 -20.96
N ASN A 138 -53.66 -24.76 -20.51
CA ASN A 138 -54.33 -23.64 -19.84
C ASN A 138 -53.42 -22.99 -18.79
N ASP A 139 -53.16 -21.68 -18.92
CA ASP A 139 -52.26 -20.89 -18.06
C ASP A 139 -52.62 -20.96 -16.55
N GLN A 140 -53.82 -21.41 -16.20
CA GLN A 140 -54.24 -21.56 -14.80
C GLN A 140 -53.70 -22.84 -14.12
N ASP A 141 -53.23 -23.82 -14.90
CA ASP A 141 -52.87 -25.14 -14.37
C ASP A 141 -51.35 -25.40 -14.36
N ILE A 142 -50.56 -24.56 -15.05
CA ILE A 142 -49.10 -24.63 -15.08
C ILE A 142 -48.50 -23.22 -14.95
N GLU A 143 -47.61 -23.03 -13.99
CA GLU A 143 -46.87 -21.78 -13.75
C GLU A 143 -45.36 -22.02 -13.86
N ILE A 144 -44.65 -21.13 -14.56
CA ILE A 144 -43.19 -21.20 -14.70
C ILE A 144 -42.58 -19.91 -14.17
N ASN A 145 -41.80 -20.00 -13.09
CA ASN A 145 -41.11 -18.88 -12.46
C ASN A 145 -39.59 -19.10 -12.44
N VAL A 146 -38.82 -18.02 -12.36
CA VAL A 146 -37.36 -18.05 -12.29
C VAL A 146 -36.91 -17.27 -11.07
N GLU A 147 -36.30 -17.95 -10.11
CA GLU A 147 -35.74 -17.31 -8.93
C GLU A 147 -34.29 -17.71 -8.74
N LYS A 148 -33.40 -16.70 -8.65
CA LYS A 148 -31.95 -16.90 -8.37
C LYS A 148 -31.28 -17.92 -9.32
N GLY A 149 -31.76 -18.00 -10.56
CA GLY A 149 -31.28 -18.92 -11.57
C GLY A 149 -31.66 -20.39 -11.35
N VAL A 150 -32.77 -20.62 -10.64
CA VAL A 150 -33.51 -21.88 -10.56
C VAL A 150 -34.85 -21.67 -11.26
N VAL A 151 -35.25 -22.63 -12.11
CA VAL A 151 -36.52 -22.60 -12.82
C VAL A 151 -37.53 -23.46 -12.06
N PHE A 152 -38.61 -22.85 -11.61
CA PHE A 152 -39.72 -23.52 -10.93
C PHE A 152 -40.82 -23.79 -11.93
N VAL A 153 -41.29 -25.04 -11.97
CA VAL A 153 -42.43 -25.47 -12.78
C VAL A 153 -43.50 -26.02 -11.84
N SER A 154 -44.50 -25.19 -11.56
CA SER A 154 -45.63 -25.55 -10.70
C SER A 154 -46.75 -26.09 -11.56
N ILE A 155 -47.24 -27.29 -11.25
CA ILE A 155 -48.36 -27.93 -11.97
C ILE A 155 -49.46 -28.20 -10.97
N ALA A 156 -50.70 -27.82 -11.29
CA ALA A 156 -51.84 -28.00 -10.42
C ALA A 156 -52.12 -29.49 -10.14
N ASP A 157 -52.41 -29.81 -8.87
CA ASP A 157 -52.62 -31.20 -8.41
C ASP A 157 -53.72 -31.92 -9.21
N LYS A 158 -54.83 -31.23 -9.50
CA LYS A 158 -55.97 -31.74 -10.28
C LYS A 158 -55.59 -32.21 -11.69
N LEU A 159 -54.49 -31.68 -12.26
CA LEU A 159 -53.99 -32.05 -13.57
C LEU A 159 -53.16 -33.34 -13.49
N LEU A 160 -52.44 -33.54 -12.38
CA LEU A 160 -51.54 -34.67 -12.18
C LEU A 160 -52.25 -35.89 -11.57
N PHE A 161 -53.14 -35.67 -10.61
CA PHE A 161 -53.70 -36.70 -9.74
C PHE A 161 -55.20 -36.50 -9.52
N GLN A 162 -55.91 -37.61 -9.27
CA GLN A 162 -57.25 -37.56 -8.71
C GLN A 162 -57.17 -37.24 -7.21
N SER A 163 -58.25 -36.68 -6.65
CA SER A 163 -58.31 -36.33 -5.22
C SER A 163 -58.00 -37.54 -4.33
N GLY A 164 -57.08 -37.37 -3.37
CA GLY A 164 -56.63 -38.45 -2.47
C GLY A 164 -55.81 -39.57 -3.13
N SER A 165 -55.45 -39.44 -4.42
CA SER A 165 -54.66 -40.43 -5.15
C SER A 165 -53.25 -39.94 -5.43
N TYR A 166 -52.32 -40.89 -5.55
CA TYR A 166 -50.96 -40.71 -6.05
C TYR A 166 -50.75 -41.38 -7.43
N THR A 167 -51.83 -41.87 -8.04
CA THR A 167 -51.80 -42.44 -9.40
C THR A 167 -51.80 -41.30 -10.40
N VAL A 168 -50.75 -41.22 -11.22
CA VAL A 168 -50.60 -40.20 -12.26
C VAL A 168 -51.63 -40.45 -13.35
N GLN A 169 -52.39 -39.42 -13.70
CA GLN A 169 -53.41 -39.49 -14.76
C GLN A 169 -52.78 -39.54 -16.15
N ASP A 170 -53.43 -40.18 -17.13
CA ASP A 170 -52.91 -40.24 -18.51
C ASP A 170 -52.81 -38.85 -19.16
N ALA A 171 -53.74 -37.94 -18.85
CA ALA A 171 -53.67 -36.55 -19.28
C ALA A 171 -52.40 -35.84 -18.73
N ALA A 172 -51.99 -36.17 -17.50
CA ALA A 172 -50.78 -35.65 -16.88
C ALA A 172 -49.51 -36.08 -17.62
N LYS A 173 -49.49 -37.31 -18.14
CA LYS A 173 -48.34 -37.86 -18.89
C LYS A 173 -48.01 -37.01 -20.13
N THR A 174 -49.02 -36.42 -20.77
CA THR A 174 -48.80 -35.53 -21.92
C THR A 174 -48.02 -34.28 -21.52
N VAL A 175 -48.33 -33.70 -20.35
CA VAL A 175 -47.60 -32.55 -19.81
C VAL A 175 -46.20 -32.95 -19.34
N LEU A 176 -46.10 -34.06 -18.60
CA LEU A 176 -44.82 -34.58 -18.12
C LEU A 176 -43.87 -34.95 -19.26
N GLY A 177 -44.37 -35.46 -20.39
CA GLY A 177 -43.57 -35.76 -21.57
C GLY A 177 -42.97 -34.51 -22.23
N LYS A 178 -43.70 -33.39 -22.21
CA LYS A 178 -43.19 -32.09 -22.67
C LYS A 178 -42.08 -31.58 -21.75
N VAL A 179 -42.25 -31.68 -20.43
CA VAL A 179 -41.21 -31.35 -19.44
C VAL A 179 -39.98 -32.26 -19.65
N ALA A 180 -40.19 -33.57 -19.79
CA ALA A 180 -39.13 -34.54 -20.03
C ALA A 180 -38.32 -34.23 -21.29
N THR A 181 -38.98 -33.80 -22.37
CA THR A 181 -38.30 -33.43 -23.63
C THR A 181 -37.34 -32.25 -23.43
N VAL A 182 -37.78 -31.19 -22.73
CA VAL A 182 -36.95 -30.00 -22.48
C VAL A 182 -35.79 -30.32 -21.55
N VAL A 183 -36.05 -31.12 -20.52
CA VAL A 183 -35.03 -31.60 -19.57
C VAL A 183 -33.99 -32.47 -20.28
N LYS A 184 -34.41 -33.45 -21.09
CA LYS A 184 -33.50 -34.36 -21.80
C LYS A 184 -32.56 -33.65 -22.76
N ALA A 185 -33.00 -32.54 -23.33
CA ALA A 185 -32.15 -31.70 -24.16
C ALA A 185 -31.00 -31.01 -23.35
N LYS A 186 -31.01 -31.12 -22.02
CA LYS A 186 -30.06 -30.48 -21.08
C LYS A 186 -29.60 -31.51 -20.02
N PRO A 187 -28.71 -32.46 -20.38
CA PRO A 187 -28.31 -33.56 -19.49
C PRO A 187 -27.56 -33.12 -18.22
N ASP A 188 -26.97 -31.92 -18.21
CA ASP A 188 -26.21 -31.40 -17.08
C ASP A 188 -27.08 -30.71 -16.00
N PHE A 189 -28.41 -30.73 -16.15
CA PHE A 189 -29.33 -30.11 -15.19
C PHE A 189 -29.81 -31.11 -14.13
N GLU A 190 -29.74 -30.67 -12.88
CA GLU A 190 -30.37 -31.35 -11.75
C GLU A 190 -31.86 -31.01 -11.71
N ILE A 191 -32.70 -32.03 -11.51
CA ILE A 191 -34.14 -31.89 -11.37
C ILE A 191 -34.51 -32.31 -9.97
N MET A 192 -35.24 -31.45 -9.28
CA MET A 192 -35.87 -31.76 -8.01
C MET A 192 -37.38 -31.81 -8.19
N VAL A 193 -38.00 -32.87 -7.73
CA VAL A 193 -39.46 -33.05 -7.78
C VAL A 193 -40.00 -32.95 -6.36
N GLU A 194 -40.81 -31.93 -6.10
CA GLU A 194 -41.44 -31.68 -4.81
C GLU A 194 -42.95 -31.96 -4.90
N GLY A 195 -43.47 -32.76 -3.97
CA GLY A 195 -44.89 -33.04 -3.84
C GLY A 195 -45.50 -32.16 -2.77
N HIS A 196 -46.62 -31.50 -3.08
CA HIS A 196 -47.39 -30.74 -2.10
C HIS A 196 -48.79 -31.36 -1.93
N THR A 197 -49.38 -31.12 -0.77
CA THR A 197 -50.79 -31.42 -0.45
C THR A 197 -51.42 -30.17 0.15
N ASP A 198 -52.75 -30.11 0.13
CA ASP A 198 -53.47 -29.13 0.94
C ASP A 198 -53.47 -29.54 2.43
N ASN A 199 -54.24 -28.81 3.23
CA ASN A 199 -54.43 -29.07 4.66
C ASN A 199 -55.63 -30.00 4.96
N VAL A 200 -56.26 -30.59 3.94
CA VAL A 200 -57.37 -31.51 4.11
C VAL A 200 -56.79 -32.89 4.48
N PRO A 201 -57.21 -33.51 5.59
CA PRO A 201 -56.71 -34.82 5.97
C PRO A 201 -57.08 -35.91 4.94
N VAL A 202 -56.16 -36.84 4.70
CA VAL A 202 -56.46 -38.06 3.92
C VAL A 202 -57.68 -38.79 4.49
N SER A 203 -58.49 -39.39 3.60
CA SER A 203 -59.75 -40.03 4.00
C SER A 203 -59.53 -41.16 5.01
N LYS A 204 -60.36 -41.21 6.06
CA LYS A 204 -60.35 -42.28 7.06
C LYS A 204 -60.60 -43.63 6.37
N GLY A 205 -59.62 -44.53 6.41
CA GLY A 205 -59.66 -45.84 5.75
C GLY A 205 -58.86 -45.94 4.44
N SER A 206 -58.17 -44.87 4.02
CA SER A 206 -57.22 -44.97 2.91
C SER A 206 -55.95 -45.72 3.30
N LEU A 207 -55.22 -46.24 2.30
CA LEU A 207 -53.90 -46.87 2.50
C LEU A 207 -52.79 -45.86 2.86
N LEU A 208 -53.09 -44.55 2.82
CA LEU A 208 -52.17 -43.46 3.14
C LEU A 208 -52.26 -43.10 4.62
N LEU A 209 -51.11 -42.89 5.25
CA LEU A 209 -51.02 -42.56 6.67
C LEU A 209 -51.41 -41.11 6.95
N ASP A 210 -50.89 -40.18 6.15
CA ASP A 210 -51.10 -38.73 6.28
C ASP A 210 -50.73 -38.00 4.96
N ASN A 211 -50.75 -36.67 5.01
CA ASN A 211 -50.39 -35.81 3.89
C ASN A 211 -48.88 -35.84 3.55
N TRP A 212 -48.02 -36.22 4.51
CA TRP A 212 -46.59 -36.44 4.25
C TRP A 212 -46.38 -37.71 3.41
N ASP A 213 -47.08 -38.80 3.73
CA ASP A 213 -47.04 -40.01 2.92
C ASP A 213 -47.61 -39.75 1.51
N LEU A 214 -48.71 -39.00 1.40
CA LEU A 214 -49.29 -38.64 0.09
C LEU A 214 -48.33 -37.79 -0.76
N SER A 215 -47.74 -36.73 -0.21
CA SER A 215 -46.82 -35.86 -0.94
C SER A 215 -45.57 -36.61 -1.43
N VAL A 216 -44.96 -37.44 -0.58
CA VAL A 216 -43.79 -38.25 -0.95
C VAL A 216 -44.14 -39.28 -2.02
N LYS A 217 -45.29 -39.97 -1.88
CA LYS A 217 -45.74 -40.93 -2.90
C LYS A 217 -46.03 -40.26 -4.24
N ARG A 218 -46.64 -39.06 -4.24
CA ARG A 218 -46.88 -38.26 -5.44
C ARG A 218 -45.57 -37.86 -6.13
N ALA A 219 -44.63 -37.28 -5.39
CA ALA A 219 -43.31 -36.92 -5.94
C ALA A 219 -42.60 -38.14 -6.55
N THR A 220 -42.59 -39.26 -5.82
CA THR A 220 -41.99 -40.52 -6.28
C THR A 220 -42.70 -41.07 -7.53
N ALA A 221 -44.02 -40.95 -7.62
CA ALA A 221 -44.77 -41.39 -8.80
C ALA A 221 -44.39 -40.58 -10.04
N ILE A 222 -44.25 -39.25 -9.92
CA ILE A 222 -43.78 -38.38 -11.00
C ILE A 222 -42.36 -38.75 -11.42
N VAL A 223 -41.43 -38.94 -10.47
CA VAL A 223 -40.06 -39.37 -10.77
C VAL A 223 -40.05 -40.69 -11.54
N ARG A 224 -40.84 -41.68 -11.12
CA ARG A 224 -40.95 -42.97 -11.82
C ARG A 224 -41.50 -42.84 -13.23
N VAL A 225 -42.51 -41.98 -13.44
CA VAL A 225 -43.04 -41.71 -14.79
C VAL A 225 -41.96 -41.06 -15.66
N LEU A 226 -41.29 -40.02 -15.16
CA LEU A 226 -40.22 -39.34 -15.88
C LEU A 226 -39.03 -40.25 -16.22
N GLN A 227 -38.69 -41.20 -15.34
CA GLN A 227 -37.57 -42.12 -15.53
C GLN A 227 -37.91 -43.32 -16.44
N ASN A 228 -39.11 -43.87 -16.34
CA ASN A 228 -39.45 -45.14 -16.98
C ASN A 228 -40.25 -44.98 -18.28
N GLU A 229 -40.99 -43.88 -18.45
CA GLU A 229 -41.87 -43.70 -19.60
C GLU A 229 -41.30 -42.75 -20.67
N PHE A 230 -40.26 -41.97 -20.34
CA PHE A 230 -39.63 -41.04 -21.27
C PHE A 230 -38.17 -41.36 -21.45
#